data_AF-A0A7C7DTB3-F1
#
_entry.id   AF-A0A7C7DTB3-F1
#
_cell.length_a   1.000
_cell.length_b   1.000
_cell.length_c   1.000
_cell.angle_alpha   90.00
_cell.angle_beta   90.00
_cell.angle_gamma   90.00
#
_symmetry.space_group_name_H-M   'P 1'
#
loop_
_entity.id
_entity.type
_entity.pdbx_description
1 polymer ?
#
loop_
_entity_poly.entity_id
_entity_poly.type
_entity_poly.pdbx_seq_one_letter_code
_entity_poly.pdbx_strand_id
1 'polypeptide(L)' 'MSKPSRSRNKNGRFRKKRSDTHQETLEQTYDGSIPDGRSDRHLKTILQKEDAPSLSQLLKKD' A
#
# COMPACT_ATOMS: atom_id res chain seq x y z
N MET A 1 -35.23 -4.28 14.63
CA MET A 1 -34.08 -5.21 14.53
C MET A 1 -32.82 -4.41 14.22
N SER A 2 -31.88 -4.35 15.15
CA SER A 2 -30.61 -3.61 14.97
C SER A 2 -29.64 -4.47 14.16
N LYS A 3 -29.18 -3.96 13.01
CA LYS A 3 -28.12 -4.59 12.22
C LYS A 3 -26.86 -4.63 13.11
N PRO A 4 -26.25 -5.80 13.39
CA PRO A 4 -24.99 -5.80 14.12
C PRO A 4 -23.97 -5.09 13.24
N SER A 5 -23.46 -3.94 13.70
CA SER A 5 -22.31 -3.27 13.12
C SER A 5 -21.08 -4.13 13.37
N ARG A 6 -20.94 -5.21 12.58
CA ARG A 6 -19.73 -6.03 12.51
C ARG A 6 -18.66 -5.20 11.81
N SER A 7 -18.12 -4.20 12.51
CA SER A 7 -16.83 -3.64 12.15
C SER A 7 -15.83 -4.79 12.21
N ARG A 8 -15.37 -5.27 11.05
CA ARG A 8 -14.30 -6.27 10.94
C ARG A 8 -12.94 -5.71 11.41
N ASN A 9 -12.93 -4.46 11.87
CA ASN A 9 -11.75 -3.63 11.96
C ASN A 9 -11.57 -3.06 13.38
N LYS A 10 -12.41 -3.45 14.36
CA LYS A 10 -12.50 -2.81 15.68
C LYS A 10 -11.15 -2.82 16.45
N ASN A 11 -10.29 -3.81 16.19
CA ASN A 11 -8.88 -3.87 16.64
C ASN A 11 -7.89 -4.14 15.47
N GLY A 12 -8.38 -4.09 14.23
CA GLY A 12 -7.77 -4.77 13.09
C GLY A 12 -6.60 -4.00 12.50
N ARG A 13 -5.36 -4.42 12.81
CA ARG A 13 -4.18 -3.96 12.06
C ARG A 13 -4.43 -4.19 10.57
N PHE A 14 -4.35 -3.12 9.77
CA PHE A 14 -4.40 -3.26 8.32
C PHE A 14 -3.29 -4.21 7.87
N ARG A 15 -3.65 -5.22 7.09
CA ARG A 15 -2.65 -6.10 6.48
C ARG A 15 -1.75 -5.24 5.59
N LYS A 16 -0.43 -5.41 5.69
CA LYS A 16 0.51 -4.79 4.76
C LYS A 16 0.13 -5.13 3.32
N LYS A 17 0.25 -4.16 2.42
CA LYS A 17 0.10 -4.40 0.98
C LYS A 17 1.07 -5.50 0.55
N ARG A 18 0.66 -6.36 -0.39
CA ARG A 18 1.50 -7.49 -0.80
C ARG A 18 2.71 -6.99 -1.60
N SER A 19 3.87 -7.59 -1.35
CA SER A 19 5.14 -7.21 -1.94
C SER A 19 5.22 -7.44 -3.46
N ASP A 20 4.38 -8.31 -4.00
CA ASP A 20 4.24 -8.65 -5.42
C ASP A 20 3.25 -7.72 -6.17
N THR A 21 2.67 -6.73 -5.50
CA THR A 21 1.79 -5.75 -6.17
C THR A 21 2.59 -4.95 -7.20
N HIS A 22 2.11 -4.84 -8.44
CA HIS A 22 2.75 -4.04 -9.48
C HIS A 22 2.64 -2.54 -9.23
N GLN A 23 3.64 -1.79 -9.68
CA GLN A 23 3.73 -0.34 -9.58
C GLN A 23 2.53 0.32 -10.23
N GLU A 24 2.10 -0.16 -11.40
CA GLU A 24 0.91 0.32 -12.09
C GLU A 24 -0.34 0.34 -11.19
N THR A 25 -0.56 -0.74 -10.45
CA THR A 25 -1.70 -0.84 -9.53
C THR A 25 -1.56 0.12 -8.36
N LEU A 26 -0.33 0.39 -7.90
CA LEU A 26 -0.08 1.34 -6.83
C LEU A 26 -0.33 2.78 -7.30
N GLU A 27 0.17 3.14 -8.49
CA GLU A 27 -0.03 4.45 -9.12
C GLU A 27 -1.52 4.73 -9.32
N GLN A 28 -2.28 3.77 -9.87
CA GLN A 28 -3.73 3.90 -10.02
C GLN A 28 -4.47 4.10 -8.68
N THR A 29 -3.93 3.57 -7.57
CA THR A 29 -4.58 3.62 -6.25
C THR A 29 -4.18 4.86 -5.44
N TYR A 30 -2.93 5.30 -5.57
CA TYR A 30 -2.27 6.29 -4.71
C TYR A 30 -1.65 7.42 -5.52
N ASP A 31 -2.31 7.80 -6.61
CA ASP A 31 -1.87 8.75 -7.64
C ASP A 31 -0.95 9.87 -7.11
N GLY A 32 0.26 9.95 -7.67
CA GLY A 32 1.29 10.93 -7.31
C GLY A 32 2.14 10.61 -6.06
N SER A 33 1.75 9.65 -5.21
CA SER A 33 2.53 9.26 -4.00
C SER A 33 3.45 8.05 -4.22
N ILE A 34 3.51 7.55 -5.47
CA ILE A 34 4.40 6.46 -5.85
C ILE A 34 5.51 7.04 -6.70
N PRO A 35 6.79 6.79 -6.37
CA PRO A 35 7.91 7.33 -7.14
C PRO A 35 7.89 6.80 -8.58
N ASP A 36 8.24 7.68 -9.51
CA ASP A 36 8.23 7.39 -10.95
C ASP A 36 9.15 6.21 -11.31
N GLY A 37 8.72 5.39 -12.26
CA GLY A 37 9.37 4.12 -12.54
C GLY A 37 8.71 3.30 -13.63
N ARG A 38 9.11 2.03 -13.71
CA ARG A 38 8.47 1.09 -14.65
C ARG A 38 7.25 0.49 -13.98
N SER A 39 6.12 0.51 -14.69
CA SER A 39 4.82 0.00 -14.24
C SER A 39 4.83 -1.47 -13.82
N ASP A 40 5.73 -2.27 -14.40
CA ASP A 40 5.90 -3.70 -14.11
C ASP A 40 6.62 -4.01 -12.79
N ARG A 41 7.26 -3.01 -12.15
CA ARG A 41 8.00 -3.22 -10.91
C ARG A 41 7.08 -3.68 -9.79
N HIS A 42 7.55 -4.62 -8.97
CA HIS A 42 6.85 -5.01 -7.75
C HIS A 42 7.12 -4.03 -6.60
N LEU A 43 6.14 -3.89 -5.70
CA LEU A 43 6.21 -3.08 -4.48
C LEU A 43 7.49 -3.36 -3.68
N LYS A 44 7.94 -4.62 -3.60
CA LYS A 44 9.19 -4.99 -2.90
C LYS A 44 10.38 -4.17 -3.41
N THR A 45 10.50 -4.06 -4.73
CA THR A 45 11.62 -3.37 -5.39
C THR A 45 11.57 -1.88 -5.10
N ILE A 46 10.37 -1.29 -5.09
CA ILE A 46 10.16 0.12 -4.77
C ILE A 46 10.57 0.38 -3.31
N LEU A 47 10.05 -0.42 -2.38
CA LEU A 47 10.36 -0.32 -0.95
C LEU A 47 11.85 -0.47 -0.63
N GLN A 48 12.56 -1.34 -1.35
CA GLN A 48 14.01 -1.49 -1.22
C GLN A 48 14.81 -0.28 -1.71
N LYS A 49 14.36 0.36 -2.80
CA LYS A 49 15.02 1.55 -3.34
C LYS A 49 14.80 2.77 -2.45
N GLU A 50 13.61 2.91 -1.89
CA GLU A 50 13.20 4.05 -1.07
C GLU A 50 13.53 3.90 0.42
N ASP A 51 14.18 2.78 0.78
CA ASP A 51 14.48 2.38 2.16
C ASP A 51 13.25 2.46 3.08
N ALA A 52 12.13 1.93 2.59
CA ALA A 52 10.84 1.96 3.28
C ALA A 52 10.40 0.53 3.65
N PRO A 53 10.01 0.24 4.90
CA PRO A 53 9.65 -1.12 5.32
C PRO A 53 8.20 -1.51 4.95
N SER A 54 7.36 -0.56 4.52
CA SER A 54 5.99 -0.85 4.06
C SER A 54 5.44 0.28 3.19
N LEU A 55 4.43 -0.04 2.36
CA LEU A 55 3.72 0.96 1.54
C LEU A 55 3.17 2.12 2.38
N SER A 56 2.59 1.84 3.55
CA SER A 56 2.06 2.90 4.41
C SER A 56 3.12 3.83 4.97
N GLN A 57 4.38 3.39 5.05
CA GLN A 57 5.48 4.27 5.44
C GLN A 57 6.06 5.02 4.24
N LEU A 58 6.10 4.37 3.07
CA LEU A 58 6.45 5.04 1.80
C LEU A 58 5.53 6.25 1.56
N LEU A 59 4.21 6.06 1.66
CA LEU A 59 3.20 7.11 1.47
C LEU A 59 3.18 8.21 2.56
N LYS A 60 3.91 8.02 3.67
CA LYS A 60 4.02 9.03 4.74
C LYS A 60 5.28 9.88 4.60
N LYS A 61 6.16 9.53 3.66
CA LYS A 61 7.46 10.18 3.46
C LYS A 61 7.34 11.38 2.51
N ASP A 62 6.21 11.51 1.79
CA ASP A 62 5.83 12.64 0.94
C ASP A 62 5.26 13.83 1.74
#